data_AF-A0A534P9A1-F1
#
_entry.id   AF-A0A534P9A1-F1
#
_cell.length_a   1.000
_cell.length_b   1.000
_cell.length_c   1.000
_cell.angle_alpha   90.00
_cell.angle_beta   90.00
_cell.angle_gamma   90.00
#
_symmetry.space_group_name_H-M   'P 1'
#
loop_
_entity.id
_entity.type
_entity.pdbx_description
1 polymer ?
#
loop_
_entity_poly.entity_id
_entity_poly.type
_entity_poly.pdbx_seq_one_letter_code
_entity_poly.pdbx_strand_id
1 'polypeptide(L)'
;MAFRDVVGHRKLLALLSRSVARGTLPPSLIFSGPRGVGKRLTAQALAQAFNCLRAGSGSPSDGLELDACGECSACSRIARGVHPDVLFLEPGDSGSIKIEAVREMIDRAPYRPFEGRRRVLAIDDADAMVLAAQNALLKTLEEP
;
A
#
# COMPACT_ATOMS: atom_id res chain seq x y z
N MET A 1 2.86 11.26 -0.94
CA MET A 1 1.43 11.37 -1.21
C MET A 1 0.67 11.02 0.04
N ALA A 2 0.11 12.04 0.66
CA ALA A 2 -0.77 11.92 1.81
C ALA A 2 -2.22 11.65 1.36
N PHE A 3 -3.09 11.20 2.24
CA PHE A 3 -4.51 10.99 1.91
C PHE A 3 -5.18 12.28 1.45
N ARG A 4 -4.77 13.43 2.00
CA ARG A 4 -5.28 14.75 1.58
C ARG A 4 -5.06 15.03 0.09
N ASP A 5 -3.98 14.47 -0.49
CA ASP A 5 -3.58 14.67 -1.89
C ASP A 5 -4.42 13.81 -2.86
N VAL A 6 -5.15 12.82 -2.35
CA VAL A 6 -6.03 11.99 -3.17
C VAL A 6 -7.34 12.75 -3.39
N VAL A 7 -7.59 13.11 -4.65
CA VAL A 7 -8.81 13.81 -5.05
C VAL A 7 -9.99 12.85 -5.02
N GLY A 8 -11.07 13.24 -4.35
CA GLY A 8 -12.29 12.43 -4.20
C GLY A 8 -12.21 11.43 -3.04
N HIS A 9 -13.07 10.40 -3.08
CA HIS A 9 -13.09 9.27 -2.13
C HIS A 9 -13.13 9.61 -0.64
N ARG A 10 -13.56 10.83 -0.25
CA ARG A 10 -13.41 11.36 1.11
C ARG A 10 -13.91 10.41 2.21
N LYS A 11 -15.06 9.76 2.01
CA LYS A 11 -15.59 8.77 2.96
C LYS A 11 -14.68 7.55 3.13
N LEU A 12 -14.12 7.04 2.03
CA LEU A 12 -13.20 5.89 2.04
C LEU A 12 -11.84 6.26 2.64
N LEU A 13 -11.30 7.44 2.29
CA LEU A 13 -10.04 7.93 2.84
C LEU A 13 -10.14 8.16 4.36
N ALA A 14 -11.26 8.71 4.84
CA ALA A 14 -11.53 8.85 6.27
C ALA A 14 -11.65 7.49 6.98
N LEU A 15 -12.25 6.49 6.33
CA LEU A 15 -12.31 5.12 6.86
C LEU A 15 -10.90 4.51 6.98
N LEU A 16 -10.09 4.58 5.92
CA LEU A 16 -8.72 4.06 5.91
C LEU A 16 -7.86 4.76 6.97
N SER A 17 -7.92 6.10 7.01
CA SER A 17 -7.25 6.94 7.99
C SER A 17 -7.56 6.50 9.43
N ARG A 18 -8.85 6.33 9.76
CA ARG A 18 -9.30 5.84 11.06
C ARG A 18 -8.84 4.42 11.34
N SER A 19 -8.94 3.50 10.37
CA SER A 19 -8.52 2.11 10.56
C SER A 19 -7.01 1.99 10.80
N VAL A 20 -6.19 2.83 10.16
CA VAL A 20 -4.74 2.91 10.43
C VAL A 20 -4.50 3.44 11.84
N ALA A 21 -5.16 4.53 12.23
CA ALA A 21 -5.02 5.12 13.57
C ALA A 21 -5.35 4.12 14.69
N ARG A 22 -6.38 3.29 14.46
CA ARG A 22 -6.86 2.30 15.43
C ARG A 22 -6.19 0.94 15.33
N GLY A 23 -5.36 0.71 14.32
CA GLY A 23 -4.74 -0.60 14.07
C GLY A 23 -5.74 -1.70 13.70
N THR A 24 -6.90 -1.35 13.13
CA THR A 24 -7.99 -2.28 12.79
C THR A 24 -8.09 -2.58 11.29
N LEU A 25 -7.11 -2.15 10.50
CA LEU A 25 -7.07 -2.45 9.08
C LEU A 25 -6.90 -3.96 8.86
N PRO A 26 -7.70 -4.60 7.99
CA PRO A 26 -7.47 -5.98 7.58
C PRO A 26 -6.05 -6.18 7.01
N PRO A 27 -5.50 -7.40 7.08
CA PRO A 27 -4.15 -7.69 6.57
C PRO A 27 -4.07 -7.54 5.05
N SER A 28 -5.18 -7.72 4.34
CA SER A 28 -5.28 -7.60 2.88
C SER A 28 -6.42 -6.67 2.48
N LEU A 29 -6.19 -5.89 1.43
CA LEU A 29 -7.18 -4.99 0.83
C LEU A 29 -7.16 -5.11 -0.68
N ILE A 30 -8.33 -5.02 -1.30
CA ILE A 30 -8.49 -4.92 -2.75
C ILE A 30 -9.08 -3.55 -3.06
N PHE A 31 -8.36 -2.75 -3.83
CA PHE A 31 -8.89 -1.52 -4.42
C PHE A 31 -9.44 -1.85 -5.81
N SER A 32 -10.74 -1.67 -6.00
CA SER A 32 -11.42 -1.91 -7.28
C SER A 32 -12.06 -0.62 -7.82
N GLY A 33 -12.11 -0.51 -9.14
CA GLY A 33 -12.64 0.65 -9.84
C GLY A 33 -11.98 0.90 -11.19
N PRO A 34 -12.48 1.87 -11.97
CA PRO A 34 -11.97 2.15 -13.30
C PRO A 34 -10.49 2.59 -13.31
N ARG A 35 -9.83 2.50 -14.47
CA ARG A 35 -8.47 3.01 -14.65
C ARG A 35 -8.44 4.52 -14.38
N GLY A 36 -7.40 5.00 -13.71
CA GLY A 36 -7.24 6.43 -13.38
C GLY A 36 -7.99 6.93 -12.14
N VAL A 37 -8.82 6.10 -11.48
CA VAL A 37 -9.61 6.50 -10.30
C VAL A 37 -8.77 6.75 -9.02
N GLY A 38 -7.46 6.48 -9.07
CA GLY A 38 -6.55 6.69 -7.95
C GLY A 38 -6.28 5.47 -7.06
N LYS A 39 -6.45 4.24 -7.58
CA LYS A 39 -6.18 2.99 -6.82
C LYS A 39 -4.74 2.91 -6.31
N ARG A 40 -3.76 2.98 -7.23
CA ARG A 40 -2.31 3.00 -6.91
C ARG A 40 -1.97 4.15 -5.95
N LEU A 41 -2.50 5.35 -6.21
CA LEU A 41 -2.27 6.53 -5.37
C LEU A 41 -2.78 6.31 -3.93
N THR A 42 -3.96 5.70 -3.79
CA THR A 42 -4.54 5.38 -2.48
C THR A 42 -3.72 4.32 -1.74
N ALA A 43 -3.26 3.27 -2.44
CA ALA A 43 -2.37 2.27 -1.87
C ALA A 43 -1.03 2.87 -1.41
N GLN A 44 -0.45 3.78 -2.20
CA GLN A 44 0.76 4.52 -1.84
C GLN A 44 0.54 5.44 -0.64
N ALA A 45 -0.58 6.17 -0.60
CA ALA A 45 -0.92 7.02 0.54
C ALA A 45 -1.11 6.21 1.82
N LEU A 46 -1.74 5.04 1.74
CA LEU A 46 -1.89 4.11 2.85
C LEU A 46 -0.53 3.59 3.35
N ALA A 47 0.37 3.19 2.45
CA ALA A 47 1.72 2.77 2.81
C ALA A 47 2.50 3.90 3.51
N GLN A 48 2.34 5.14 3.03
CA GLN A 48 2.93 6.31 3.70
C GLN A 48 2.29 6.56 5.07
N ALA A 49 0.98 6.42 5.21
CA ALA A 49 0.31 6.60 6.50
C ALA A 49 0.83 5.62 7.56
N PHE A 50 1.07 4.36 7.17
CA PHE A 50 1.67 3.36 8.08
C PHE A 50 3.10 3.70 8.52
N ASN A 51 3.94 4.13 7.58
CA ASN A 51 5.39 4.25 7.80
C ASN A 51 5.88 5.69 8.01
N CYS A 52 4.97 6.67 8.02
CA CYS A 52 5.32 8.07 8.26
C CYS A 52 5.89 8.26 9.68
N LEU A 53 7.08 8.87 9.76
CA LEU A 53 7.76 9.18 11.02
C LEU A 53 7.07 10.29 11.83
N ARG A 54 6.22 11.08 11.16
CA ARG A 54 5.49 12.23 11.70
C ARG A 54 3.97 12.05 11.55
N ALA A 55 3.50 10.80 11.53
CA ALA A 55 2.07 10.52 11.43
C ALA A 55 1.33 11.17 12.61
N GLY A 56 0.24 11.89 12.34
CA GLY A 56 -0.58 12.54 13.37
C GLY A 56 0.02 13.81 13.99
N SER A 57 1.17 14.32 13.51
CA SER A 57 1.74 15.58 14.01
C SER A 57 1.13 16.84 13.40
N GLY A 58 0.05 16.71 12.63
CA GLY A 58 -0.68 17.82 12.01
C GLY A 58 -2.13 17.85 12.49
N SER A 59 -2.75 19.03 12.49
CA SER A 59 -4.16 19.17 12.82
C SER A 59 -5.03 18.27 11.91
N PRO A 60 -6.07 17.61 12.45
CA PRO A 60 -7.02 16.85 11.65
C PRO A 60 -7.58 17.75 10.55
N SER A 61 -7.33 17.39 9.29
CA SER A 61 -7.87 18.08 8.12
C SER A 61 -8.83 17.12 7.40
N ASP A 62 -9.98 17.62 6.97
CA ASP A 62 -10.93 16.89 6.11
C ASP A 62 -11.43 15.55 6.68
N GLY A 63 -11.59 15.43 8.00
CA GLY A 63 -12.09 14.21 8.64
C GLY A 63 -11.10 13.04 8.67
N LEU A 64 -9.82 13.30 8.41
CA LEU A 64 -8.73 12.34 8.54
C LEU A 64 -8.20 12.33 9.99
N GLU A 65 -8.28 11.17 10.64
CA GLU A 65 -7.80 10.95 12.02
C GLU A 65 -6.27 10.77 12.06
N LEU A 66 -5.71 10.17 11.01
CA LEU A 66 -4.28 9.99 10.79
C LEU A 66 -3.95 10.16 9.30
N ASP A 67 -2.89 10.92 9.03
CA ASP A 67 -2.37 11.10 7.68
C ASP A 67 -0.83 11.12 7.68
N ALA A 68 -0.25 10.84 6.52
CA ALA A 68 1.18 10.99 6.29
C ALA A 68 1.56 12.47 6.12
N CYS A 69 2.77 12.84 6.52
CA CYS A 69 3.26 14.21 6.29
C CYS A 69 3.67 14.48 4.84
N GLY A 70 3.96 13.43 4.06
CA GLY A 70 4.41 13.54 2.67
C GLY A 70 5.89 13.92 2.48
N GLU A 71 6.54 14.49 3.49
CA GLU A 71 7.90 15.08 3.36
C GLU A 71 8.99 14.39 4.20
N CYS A 72 8.66 13.54 5.19
CA CYS A 72 9.70 12.82 5.95
C CYS A 72 10.45 11.79 5.07
N SER A 73 11.62 11.34 5.53
CA SER A 73 12.47 10.40 4.79
C SER A 73 11.74 9.11 4.38
N ALA A 74 10.87 8.57 5.24
CA ALA A 74 10.04 7.40 4.90
C ALA A 74 9.03 7.74 3.80
N CYS A 75 8.27 8.84 3.92
CA CYS A 75 7.32 9.29 2.89
C CYS A 75 8.01 9.53 1.54
N SER A 76 9.18 10.18 1.55
CA SER A 76 9.96 10.47 0.34
C SER A 76 10.46 9.19 -0.34
N ARG A 77 10.98 8.23 0.42
CA ARG A 77 11.44 6.93 -0.12
C ARG A 77 10.29 6.08 -0.66
N ILE A 78 9.14 6.09 0.00
CA ILE A 78 7.92 5.42 -0.50
C ILE A 78 7.41 6.10 -1.77
N ALA A 79 7.48 7.43 -1.84
CA ALA A 79 7.11 8.18 -3.04
C ALA A 79 7.95 7.77 -4.26
N ARG A 80 9.23 7.50 -4.03
CA ARG A 80 10.22 7.10 -5.04
C ARG A 80 10.27 5.58 -5.31
N GLY A 81 9.52 4.77 -4.56
CA GLY A 81 9.56 3.30 -4.71
C GLY A 81 10.84 2.63 -4.20
N VAL A 82 11.59 3.27 -3.28
CA VAL A 82 12.88 2.77 -2.77
C VAL A 82 12.88 2.48 -1.28
N HIS A 83 11.71 2.43 -0.65
CA HIS A 83 11.59 2.10 0.78
C HIS A 83 11.71 0.58 0.97
N PRO A 84 12.61 0.07 1.82
CA PRO A 84 12.89 -1.37 1.94
C PRO A 84 11.69 -2.20 2.41
N ASP A 85 10.80 -1.60 3.19
CA ASP A 85 9.58 -2.26 3.70
C ASP A 85 8.32 -2.01 2.89
N VAL A 86 8.42 -1.30 1.76
CA VAL A 86 7.27 -1.04 0.89
C VAL A 86 7.61 -1.43 -0.54
N LEU A 87 6.96 -2.49 -1.02
CA LEU A 87 7.17 -3.02 -2.37
C LEU A 87 5.91 -2.82 -3.21
N PHE A 88 6.10 -2.25 -4.40
CA PHE A 88 5.08 -2.22 -5.45
C PHE A 88 5.51 -3.18 -6.55
N LEU A 89 4.70 -4.20 -6.78
CA LEU A 89 4.80 -5.09 -7.91
C LEU A 89 3.90 -4.55 -9.02
N GLU A 90 4.43 -4.42 -10.23
CA GLU A 90 3.69 -3.95 -11.39
C GLU A 90 3.98 -4.86 -12.61
N PRO A 91 3.14 -4.83 -13.66
CA PRO A 91 3.38 -5.61 -14.86
C PRO A 91 4.73 -5.24 -15.48
N GLY A 92 5.53 -6.26 -15.82
CA GLY A 92 6.79 -6.04 -16.53
C GLY A 92 6.58 -5.71 -18.01
N ASP A 93 7.66 -5.71 -18.80
CA ASP A 93 7.63 -5.37 -20.23
C ASP A 93 6.66 -6.22 -21.06
N SER A 94 6.34 -7.44 -20.61
CA SER A 94 5.36 -8.33 -21.25
C SER A 94 3.90 -7.94 -20.98
N GLY A 95 3.64 -6.89 -20.19
CA GLY A 95 2.31 -6.49 -19.75
C GLY A 95 1.67 -7.47 -18.76
N SER A 96 2.47 -8.35 -18.16
CA SER A 96 2.01 -9.38 -17.22
C SER A 96 2.91 -9.48 -15.99
N ILE A 97 2.32 -9.91 -14.88
CA ILE A 97 3.02 -10.18 -13.64
C ILE A 97 3.30 -11.69 -13.57
N LYS A 98 4.58 -12.05 -13.59
CA LYS A 98 5.04 -13.44 -13.60
C LYS A 98 5.07 -14.04 -12.20
N ILE A 99 5.02 -15.37 -12.13
CA ILE A 99 5.02 -16.10 -10.86
C ILE A 99 6.29 -15.87 -10.05
N GLU A 100 7.45 -15.70 -10.69
CA GLU A 100 8.73 -15.48 -10.00
C GLU A 100 8.70 -14.19 -9.17
N ALA A 101 8.13 -13.11 -9.73
CA ALA A 101 8.03 -11.83 -9.07
C ALA A 101 7.05 -11.86 -7.88
N VAL A 102 5.94 -12.59 -8.01
CA VAL A 102 5.00 -12.84 -6.90
C VAL A 102 5.64 -13.71 -5.82
N ARG A 103 6.40 -14.75 -6.18
CA ARG A 103 7.11 -15.59 -5.21
C ARG A 103 8.15 -14.82 -4.42
N GLU A 104 8.90 -13.94 -5.07
CA GLU A 104 9.86 -13.06 -4.39
C GLU A 104 9.14 -12.12 -3.40
N MET A 105 7.97 -11.59 -3.78
CA MET A 105 7.15 -10.80 -2.87
C MET A 105 6.64 -11.62 -1.68
N ILE A 106 6.17 -12.86 -1.91
CA ILE A 106 5.69 -13.77 -0.86
C ILE A 106 6.81 -14.13 0.11
N ASP A 107 8.01 -14.43 -0.39
CA ASP A 107 9.19 -14.73 0.45
C ASP A 107 9.52 -13.55 1.38
N ARG A 108 9.26 -12.32 0.92
CA ARG A 108 9.49 -11.11 1.72
C ARG A 108 8.41 -10.85 2.79
N ALA A 109 7.20 -11.38 2.62
CA ALA A 109 6.05 -11.11 3.50
C ALA A 109 6.28 -11.41 5.00
N PRO A 110 6.86 -12.56 5.40
CA PRO A 110 7.01 -12.91 6.82
C PRO A 110 8.10 -12.12 7.55
N TYR A 111 9.01 -11.44 6.82
CA TYR A 111 10.09 -10.71 7.48
C TYR A 111 9.56 -9.48 8.22
N ARG A 112 10.11 -9.27 9.42
CA ARG A 112 9.89 -8.02 10.15
C ARG A 112 10.32 -6.82 9.30
N PRO A 113 9.64 -5.67 9.43
CA PRO A 113 10.09 -4.43 8.81
C PRO A 113 11.52 -4.09 9.26
N PHE A 114 12.34 -3.60 8.34
CA PHE A 114 13.71 -3.19 8.59
C PHE A 114 13.79 -1.83 9.29
N GLU A 115 13.07 -0.83 8.77
CA GLU A 115 13.04 0.53 9.32
C GLU A 115 11.63 1.12 9.46
N GLY A 116 10.65 0.56 8.74
CA GLY A 116 9.25 0.96 8.79
C GLY A 116 8.52 0.39 10.02
N ARG A 117 7.31 0.89 10.26
CA ARG A 117 6.40 0.33 11.27
C ARG A 117 5.68 -0.91 10.74
N ARG A 118 5.42 -0.97 9.43
CA ARG A 118 4.73 -2.06 8.75
C ARG A 118 5.41 -2.38 7.43
N ARG A 119 5.42 -3.67 7.08
CA ARG A 119 5.74 -4.14 5.73
C ARG A 119 4.47 -4.01 4.89
N VAL A 120 4.57 -3.36 3.75
CA VAL A 120 3.45 -3.17 2.83
C VAL A 120 3.84 -3.70 1.46
N LEU A 121 3.08 -4.68 0.98
CA LEU A 121 3.27 -5.28 -0.33
C LEU A 121 2.03 -4.93 -1.16
N ALA A 122 2.22 -4.26 -2.27
CA ALA A 122 1.14 -3.82 -3.14
C ALA A 122 1.36 -4.37 -4.55
N ILE A 123 0.30 -4.91 -5.15
CA ILE A 123 0.29 -5.36 -6.54
C ILE A 123 -0.57 -4.38 -7.33
N ASP A 124 0.06 -3.62 -8.22
CA ASP A 124 -0.63 -2.74 -9.17
C ASP A 124 -1.05 -3.55 -10.39
N ASP A 125 -2.27 -3.29 -10.88
CA ASP A 125 -2.91 -4.08 -11.95
C ASP A 125 -2.86 -5.60 -11.66
N ALA A 126 -3.40 -6.00 -10.51
CA ALA A 126 -3.42 -7.40 -10.05
C ALA A 126 -4.07 -8.38 -11.04
N ASP A 127 -4.96 -7.90 -11.92
CA ASP A 127 -5.55 -8.66 -13.03
C ASP A 127 -4.54 -9.05 -14.11
N ALA A 128 -3.38 -8.39 -14.18
CA ALA A 128 -2.27 -8.75 -15.07
C ALA A 128 -1.44 -9.94 -14.56
N MET A 129 -1.73 -10.48 -13.38
CA MET A 129 -1.10 -11.71 -12.88
C MET A 129 -1.47 -12.91 -13.74
N VAL A 130 -0.46 -13.68 -14.15
CA VAL A 130 -0.71 -14.99 -14.75
C VAL A 130 -1.37 -15.92 -13.73
N LEU A 131 -2.16 -16.88 -14.20
CA LEU A 131 -2.93 -17.79 -13.32
C LEU A 131 -2.05 -18.47 -12.26
N ALA A 132 -0.84 -18.89 -12.64
CA ALA A 132 0.11 -19.52 -11.72
C ALA A 132 0.58 -18.56 -10.60
N ALA A 133 0.68 -17.25 -10.89
CA ALA A 133 1.04 -16.23 -9.91
C ALA A 133 -0.14 -15.95 -8.95
N GLN A 134 -1.37 -15.90 -9.46
CA GLN A 134 -2.58 -15.78 -8.64
C GLN A 134 -2.69 -16.94 -7.64
N ASN A 135 -2.54 -18.18 -8.10
CA ASN A 135 -2.60 -19.37 -7.26
C ASN A 135 -1.50 -19.41 -6.20
N ALA A 136 -0.29 -18.90 -6.52
CA ALA A 136 0.80 -18.83 -5.57
C ALA A 136 0.50 -17.88 -4.40
N LEU A 137 -0.23 -16.78 -4.67
CA LEU A 137 -0.58 -15.76 -3.68
C LEU A 137 -1.64 -16.23 -2.66
N LEU A 138 -2.51 -17.17 -3.04
CA LEU A 138 -3.66 -17.58 -2.22
C LEU A 138 -3.26 -18.03 -0.81
N LYS A 139 -2.22 -18.86 -0.69
CA LYS A 139 -1.75 -19.34 0.63
C LYS A 139 -1.39 -18.20 1.57
N THR A 140 -0.72 -17.17 1.07
CA THR A 140 -0.33 -15.98 1.84
C THR A 140 -1.51 -15.11 2.22
N LEU A 141 -2.60 -15.13 1.45
CA LEU A 141 -3.82 -14.38 1.77
C LEU A 141 -4.70 -15.11 2.80
N GLU A 142 -4.68 -16.45 2.80
CA GLU A 142 -5.40 -17.28 3.75
C GLU A 142 -4.74 -17.28 5.14
N GLU A 143 -3.41 -17.22 5.19
CA GLU A 143 -2.61 -17.24 6.43
C GLU A 143 -1.55 -16.10 6.44
N PRO A 144 -1.97 -14.83 6.60
CA PRO A 144 -1.10 -13.66 6.51
C PRO A 144 -0.24 -13.38 7.77
#